data_AF-A0A6B3HK81-F1
#
_entry.id   AF-A0A6B3HK81-F1
#
_cell.length_a   1.000
_cell.length_b   1.000
_cell.length_c   1.000
_cell.angle_alpha   90.00
_cell.angle_beta   90.00
_cell.angle_gamma   90.00
#
_symmetry.space_group_name_H-M   'P 1'
#
loop_
_entity.id
_entity.type
_entity.pdbx_description
1 polymer ?
#
loop_
_entity_poly.entity_id
_entity_poly.type
_entity_poly.pdbx_seq_one_letter_code
_entity_poly.pdbx_strand_id
1 'polypeptide(L)' 'QDEVYFVVSGRASITVGMETTQVGRGSVVYVPAGVAHKFHHITEDLRVMVVFSPPEG' A
#
# COMPACT_ATOMS: atom_id res chain seq x y z
N GLN A 1 -1.73 -8.45 11.35
CA GLN A 1 -0.45 -8.41 10.62
C GLN A 1 -0.34 -7.02 10.03
N ASP A 2 0.77 -6.36 10.30
CA ASP A 2 1.14 -5.13 9.62
C ASP A 2 1.59 -5.45 8.20
N GLU A 3 1.45 -4.49 7.32
CA GLU A 3 1.80 -4.65 5.91
C GLU A 3 2.70 -3.50 5.46
N VAL A 4 3.72 -3.84 4.67
CA VAL A 4 4.55 -2.85 3.97
C VAL A 4 4.43 -3.09 2.47
N TYR A 5 3.89 -2.10 1.77
CA TYR A 5 3.83 -2.09 0.31
C TYR A 5 4.98 -1.29 -0.27
N PHE A 6 5.69 -1.87 -1.24
CA PHE A 6 6.64 -1.16 -2.08
C PHE A 6 6.13 -1.13 -3.52
N VAL A 7 5.98 0.06 -4.10
CA VAL A 7 5.53 0.23 -5.48
C VAL A 7 6.69 0.01 -6.44
N VAL A 8 6.67 -1.14 -7.11
CA VAL A 8 7.69 -1.54 -8.09
C VAL A 8 7.50 -0.79 -9.41
N SER A 9 6.26 -0.59 -9.84
CA SER A 9 5.89 0.19 -11.04
C SER A 9 4.43 0.66 -10.98
N GLY A 10 4.10 1.64 -11.83
CA GLY A 10 2.76 2.21 -11.96
C GLY A 10 2.50 3.40 -11.06
N ARG A 11 1.26 3.89 -11.08
CA ARG A 11 0.78 5.07 -10.35
C ARG A 11 -0.66 4.85 -9.89
N ALA A 12 -0.93 5.25 -8.65
CA ALA A 12 -2.25 5.15 -8.04
C ALA A 12 -2.39 6.15 -6.88
N SER A 13 -3.58 6.23 -6.31
CA SER A 13 -3.76 6.72 -4.94
C SER A 13 -4.00 5.55 -4.01
N ILE A 14 -3.55 5.67 -2.77
CA ILE A 14 -3.89 4.74 -1.69
C ILE A 14 -4.57 5.51 -0.57
N THR A 15 -5.62 4.94 0.00
CA THR A 15 -6.16 5.39 1.28
C THR A 15 -5.78 4.39 2.35
N VAL A 16 -5.22 4.86 3.47
CA VAL A 16 -4.91 4.09 4.68
C VAL A 16 -5.63 4.75 5.84
N GLY A 17 -6.61 4.06 6.42
CA GLY A 17 -7.55 4.68 7.37
C GLY A 17 -8.32 5.83 6.71
N MET A 18 -8.01 7.07 7.11
CA MET A 18 -8.62 8.29 6.55
C MET A 18 -7.67 9.12 5.68
N GLU A 19 -6.40 8.72 5.57
CA GLU A 19 -5.40 9.46 4.83
C GLU A 19 -5.28 8.91 3.41
N THR A 20 -5.42 9.79 2.41
CA THR A 20 -5.21 9.48 1.01
C THR A 20 -3.93 10.12 0.51
N THR A 21 -3.06 9.34 -0.13
CA THR A 21 -1.85 9.85 -0.77
C THR A 21 -1.66 9.28 -2.18
N GLN A 22 -0.94 10.00 -3.03
CA GLN A 22 -0.52 9.51 -4.34
C GLN A 22 0.77 8.69 -4.19
N VAL A 23 0.82 7.58 -4.90
CA VAL A 23 1.97 6.67 -4.92
C VAL A 23 2.41 6.39 -6.35
N GLY A 24 3.72 6.18 -6.50
CA GLY A 24 4.34 5.79 -7.76
C GLY A 24 5.58 4.95 -7.50
N ARG A 25 6.34 4.62 -8.56
CA ARG A 25 7.56 3.82 -8.44
C ARG A 25 8.48 4.35 -7.32
N GLY A 26 8.84 3.47 -6.39
CA GLY A 26 9.70 3.79 -5.26
C GLY A 26 8.95 4.22 -3.99
N SER A 27 7.64 4.48 -4.05
CA SER A 27 6.84 4.74 -2.86
C SER A 27 6.80 3.53 -1.93
N VAL A 28 6.86 3.79 -0.62
CA VAL A 28 6.66 2.81 0.46
C VAL A 28 5.42 3.22 1.24
N VAL A 29 4.53 2.27 1.50
CA VAL A 29 3.33 2.48 2.32
C VAL A 29 3.35 1.49 3.47
N TYR A 30 3.24 2.00 4.69
CA TYR A 30 3.03 1.21 5.88
C TYR A 30 1.54 1.17 6.22
N VAL A 31 1.02 -0.03 6.48
CA VAL A 31 -0.35 -0.25 6.92
C VAL A 31 -0.32 -0.98 8.25
N PRO A 32 -0.75 -0.34 9.35
CA PRO A 32 -0.86 -1.02 10.63
C PRO A 32 -1.91 -2.14 10.61
N ALA A 33 -1.71 -3.17 11.43
CA ALA A 33 -2.65 -4.26 11.58
C ALA A 33 -4.08 -3.77 11.86
N GLY A 34 -5.05 -4.33 11.13
CA GLY A 34 -6.47 -4.00 11.29
C GLY A 34 -6.90 -2.66 10.67
N VAL A 35 -5.99 -1.89 10.08
CA VAL A 35 -6.33 -0.63 9.40
C VAL A 35 -6.81 -0.93 7.98
N ALA A 36 -8.02 -0.48 7.67
CA ALA A 36 -8.56 -0.56 6.32
C ALA A 36 -7.70 0.23 5.34
N HIS A 37 -7.35 -0.38 4.22
CA HIS A 37 -6.54 0.23 3.19
C HIS A 37 -7.04 -0.17 1.79
N LYS A 38 -6.88 0.73 0.81
CA LYS A 38 -7.32 0.49 -0.56
C LYS A 38 -6.51 1.31 -1.56
N PHE A 39 -5.95 0.63 -2.57
CA PHE A 39 -5.50 1.27 -3.79
C PHE A 39 -6.68 1.61 -4.71
N HIS A 40 -6.69 2.80 -5.29
CA HIS A 40 -7.76 3.29 -6.16
C HIS A 40 -7.23 4.38 -7.10
N HIS A 41 -8.06 4.80 -8.07
CA HIS A 41 -7.65 5.78 -9.09
C HIS A 41 -6.30 5.39 -9.74
N ILE A 42 -6.19 4.10 -10.11
CA ILE A 42 -5.00 3.54 -10.76
C ILE A 42 -4.95 4.08 -12.19
N THR A 43 -3.90 4.83 -12.52
CA THR A 43 -3.74 5.47 -13.83
C THR A 43 -2.72 4.76 -14.72
N GLU A 44 -1.89 3.89 -14.13
CA GLU A 44 -0.93 3.03 -14.82
C GLU A 44 -0.91 1.66 -14.15
N ASP A 45 -0.55 0.61 -14.90
CA ASP A 45 -0.42 -0.76 -14.38
C ASP A 45 0.39 -0.82 -13.09
N LEU A 46 -0.32 -0.98 -11.98
CA LEU A 46 0.24 -0.95 -10.65
C LEU A 46 0.78 -2.32 -10.28
N ARG A 47 2.09 -2.39 -9.98
CA ARG A 47 2.75 -3.58 -9.44
C ARG A 47 3.34 -3.23 -8.08
N VAL A 48 2.93 -3.98 -7.07
CA VAL A 48 3.38 -3.79 -5.69
C VAL A 48 3.98 -5.09 -5.15
N MET A 49 5.02 -4.94 -4.34
CA MET A 49 5.50 -6.00 -3.46
C MET A 49 4.95 -5.72 -2.07
N VAL A 50 4.38 -6.73 -1.42
CA VAL A 50 3.87 -6.63 -0.06
C VAL A 50 4.65 -7.55 0.88
N VAL A 51 5.02 -7.02 2.04
CA VAL A 51 5.61 -7.79 3.14
C VAL A 51 4.62 -7.74 4.31
N PHE A 52 4.27 -8.91 4.84
CA PHE A 52 3.43 -9.04 6.02
C PHE A 52 4.31 -9.27 7.26
N SER A 53 3.99 -8.61 8.38
CA SER A 53 4.58 -9.00 9.66
C SER A 53 4.14 -10.43 10.03
N PRO A 54 4.94 -11.18 10.80
CA PRO A 54 4.55 -12.53 11.21
C PRO A 54 3.16 -12.54 11.86
N PRO A 55 2.40 -13.63 11.74
CA PRO A 55 1.17 -13.77 12.49
C PRO A 55 1.45 -13.62 13.99
N GLU A 56 0.61 -12.86 14.68
CA GLU A 56 0.62 -12.84 16.14
C GLU A 56 0.23 -14.25 16.61
N GLY A 57 1.08 -14.84 17.46
CA GLY A 57 0.95 -16.23 17.93
C GLY A 57 -0.18 -16.43 18.92
#